data_AF-H2YNH5-F1
#
_entry.id   AF-H2YNH5-F1
#
_cell.length_a   1.000
_cell.length_b   1.000
_cell.length_c   1.000
_cell.angle_alpha   90.00
_cell.angle_beta   90.00
_cell.angle_gamma   90.00
#
_symmetry.space_group_name_H-M   'P 1'
#
loop_
_entity.id
_entity.type
_entity.pdbx_description
1 polymer ?
#
loop_
_entity_poly.entity_id
_entity_poly.type
_entity_poly.pdbx_seq_one_letter_code
_entity_poly.pdbx_strand_id
1 'polypeptide(L)'
;MGCCPKLDFIVGPAILIYLATAITEIVSSVPVGLLQDDFKGSCVFSAQLDYVPAPNNSFVVLKFGAKSACQFCTYLTIFTVLFPLIYGSYSLYALYKSIENASQMWVLPAMMVNVLLFVLKFISSCILSVGFSELCNSVTKSKDIKTCSVGQSKTWLHGGLGKLTGSHYDTYLKTAQSASWFCVFEWFLLSILSFLHYRRNMKLRSSGEVMRDPSGFNSSDTAGVVSNEVLPGSTGVINPNYSGK
;
A
#
# COMPACT_ATOMS: atom_id res chain seq x y z
N MET A 1 11.86 36.54 -8.58
CA MET A 1 10.53 35.95 -8.31
C MET A 1 10.34 34.82 -9.31
N GLY A 2 10.51 33.56 -8.96
CA GLY A 2 9.63 32.85 -8.03
C GLY A 2 8.69 31.93 -8.82
N CYS A 3 9.22 31.13 -9.75
CA CYS A 3 8.50 29.94 -10.21
C CYS A 3 8.56 28.94 -9.05
N CYS A 4 7.68 29.14 -8.07
CA CYS A 4 7.24 28.04 -7.24
C CYS A 4 6.72 26.99 -8.24
N PRO A 5 7.30 25.79 -8.34
CA PRO A 5 6.66 24.74 -9.11
C PRO A 5 5.26 24.64 -8.54
N LYS A 6 4.23 24.63 -9.39
CA LYS A 6 2.87 24.33 -8.94
C LYS A 6 2.98 23.01 -8.19
N LEU A 7 3.06 23.08 -6.86
CA LEU A 7 3.01 21.94 -5.99
C LEU A 7 1.68 21.31 -6.35
N ASP A 8 1.71 20.23 -7.12
CA ASP A 8 0.49 19.56 -7.52
C ASP A 8 -0.29 19.33 -6.25
N PHE A 9 -1.47 19.95 -6.15
CA PHE A 9 -2.31 19.92 -4.96
C PHE A 9 -2.63 18.48 -4.50
N ILE A 10 -2.35 17.49 -5.35
CA ILE A 10 -2.46 16.06 -5.08
C ILE A 10 -1.16 15.44 -4.55
N VAL A 11 0.01 15.81 -5.09
CA VAL A 11 1.30 15.17 -4.75
C VAL A 11 1.76 15.58 -3.35
N GLY A 12 1.56 16.85 -2.96
CA GLY A 12 1.90 17.33 -1.61
C GLY A 12 1.20 16.53 -0.51
N PRO A 13 -0.15 16.46 -0.49
CA PRO A 13 -0.88 15.67 0.49
C PRO A 13 -0.53 14.17 0.47
N ALA A 14 -0.29 13.59 -0.71
CA ALA A 14 0.10 12.18 -0.81
C ALA A 14 1.41 11.89 -0.07
N ILE A 15 2.41 12.78 -0.16
CA ILE A 15 3.68 12.63 0.57
C ILE A 15 3.47 12.72 2.08
N LEU A 16 2.66 13.68 2.55
CA LEU A 16 2.34 13.80 3.97
C LEU A 16 1.66 12.55 4.51
N ILE A 17 0.71 11.98 3.74
CA ILE A 17 0.03 10.76 4.13
C ILE A 17 1.00 9.57 4.13
N TYR A 18 1.90 9.44 3.14
CA TYR A 18 2.91 8.37 3.18
C TYR A 18 3.81 8.45 4.42
N LEU A 19 4.25 9.65 4.81
CA LEU A 19 5.05 9.85 6.02
C LEU A 19 4.25 9.52 7.29
N ALA A 20 2.98 9.95 7.34
CA ALA A 20 2.08 9.63 8.45
C ALA A 20 1.88 8.10 8.57
N THR A 21 1.64 7.42 7.44
CA THR A 21 1.48 5.96 7.40
C THR A 21 2.74 5.22 7.84
N ALA A 22 3.93 5.68 7.47
CA ALA A 22 5.15 5.07 7.97
C ALA A 22 5.25 5.17 9.50
N ILE A 23 4.86 6.30 10.09
CA ILE A 23 4.88 6.52 11.54
C ILE A 23 3.82 5.66 12.23
N THR A 24 2.58 5.64 11.75
CA THR A 24 1.49 4.87 12.34
C THR A 24 1.76 3.36 12.28
N GLU A 25 2.34 2.87 11.18
CA GLU A 25 2.74 1.47 11.04
C GLU A 25 3.85 1.09 12.05
N ILE A 26 4.86 1.94 12.25
CA ILE A 26 5.90 1.74 13.27
C ILE A 26 5.26 1.64 14.66
N VAL A 27 4.37 2.57 15.01
CA VAL A 27 3.67 2.58 16.31
C VAL A 27 2.81 1.32 16.48
N SER A 28 2.11 0.87 15.44
CA SER A 28 1.28 -0.33 15.48
C SER A 28 2.09 -1.63 15.59
N SER A 29 3.32 -1.65 15.07
CA SER A 29 4.19 -2.82 15.08
C SER A 29 4.71 -3.15 16.48
N VAL A 30 4.85 -2.15 17.37
CA VAL A 30 5.39 -2.34 18.72
C VAL A 30 4.49 -3.25 19.59
N PRO A 31 3.18 -2.98 19.75
CA PRO A 31 2.29 -3.90 20.47
C PRO A 31 2.27 -5.31 19.88
N VAL A 32 2.32 -5.43 18.54
CA VAL A 32 2.32 -6.72 17.86
C VAL A 32 3.62 -7.48 18.13
N GLY A 33 4.77 -6.79 18.16
CA GLY A 33 6.06 -7.37 18.50
C GLY A 33 6.14 -7.84 19.95
N LEU A 34 5.65 -7.02 20.89
CA LEU A 34 5.58 -7.40 22.31
C LEU A 34 4.69 -8.63 22.52
N LEU A 35 3.53 -8.69 21.85
CA LEU A 35 2.64 -9.86 21.86
C LEU A 35 3.30 -11.11 21.26
N GLN A 36 4.18 -10.98 20.26
CA GLN A 36 4.91 -12.14 19.76
C GLN A 36 5.95 -12.63 20.76
N ASP A 37 6.66 -11.72 21.44
CA ASP A 37 7.68 -12.08 22.43
C ASP A 37 7.05 -12.77 23.67
N ASP A 38 5.98 -12.19 24.21
CA ASP A 38 5.22 -12.73 25.35
C ASP A 38 4.67 -14.14 25.10
N PHE A 39 4.40 -14.46 23.84
CA PHE A 39 3.84 -15.74 23.40
C PHE A 39 4.84 -16.62 22.64
N LYS A 40 6.16 -16.39 22.84
CA LYS A 40 7.25 -17.21 22.29
C LYS A 40 7.16 -17.41 20.77
N GLY A 41 6.78 -16.36 20.04
CA GLY A 41 6.64 -16.33 18.59
C GLY A 41 5.37 -16.97 18.03
N SER A 42 4.40 -17.33 18.89
CA SER A 42 3.14 -17.97 18.47
C SER A 42 2.03 -16.96 18.21
N CYS A 43 1.12 -17.29 17.28
CA CYS A 43 0.05 -16.36 16.91
C CYS A 43 -1.13 -16.43 17.88
N VAL A 44 -1.39 -15.31 18.56
CA VAL A 44 -2.46 -15.18 19.57
C VAL A 44 -3.83 -14.93 18.94
N PHE A 45 -3.89 -14.35 17.74
CA PHE A 45 -5.14 -14.09 17.03
C PHE A 45 -5.88 -15.40 16.77
N SER A 46 -7.12 -15.52 17.25
CA SER A 46 -7.92 -16.77 17.25
C SER A 46 -7.37 -17.93 18.07
N ALA A 47 -6.53 -17.67 19.08
CA ALA A 47 -6.11 -18.74 19.99
C ALA A 47 -7.31 -19.28 20.79
N GLN A 48 -7.43 -20.61 20.86
CA GLN A 48 -8.43 -21.28 21.67
C GLN A 48 -7.88 -21.53 23.07
N LEU A 49 -8.66 -21.10 24.05
CA LEU A 49 -8.33 -21.14 25.46
C LEU A 49 -9.30 -22.05 26.18
N ASP A 50 -8.78 -22.82 27.12
CA ASP A 50 -9.58 -23.50 28.11
C ASP A 50 -9.28 -22.92 29.50
N TYR A 51 -10.30 -22.83 30.33
CA TYR A 51 -10.18 -22.31 31.68
C TYR A 51 -10.12 -23.48 32.66
N VAL A 52 -9.02 -23.59 33.39
CA VAL A 52 -8.86 -24.61 34.43
C VAL A 52 -9.02 -23.93 35.80
N PRO A 53 -10.16 -24.13 36.49
CA PRO A 53 -10.34 -23.65 37.86
C PRO A 53 -9.48 -24.50 38.80
N ALA A 54 -8.60 -23.85 39.57
CA ALA A 54 -7.65 -24.43 40.52
C ALA A 54 -6.49 -25.29 39.95
N PRO A 55 -5.28 -25.23 40.55
CA PRO A 55 -4.92 -24.49 41.77
C PRO A 55 -4.67 -22.98 41.56
N ASN A 56 -4.44 -22.50 40.33
CA ASN A 56 -3.99 -21.12 40.07
C ASN A 56 -4.93 -20.28 39.18
N ASN A 57 -6.17 -20.73 38.92
CA ASN A 57 -7.14 -20.06 38.02
C ASN A 57 -6.49 -19.61 36.71
N SER A 58 -5.92 -20.57 35.98
CA SER A 58 -5.08 -20.32 34.82
C SER A 58 -5.79 -20.66 33.53
N PHE A 59 -5.48 -19.92 32.46
CA PHE A 59 -5.89 -20.25 31.11
C PHE A 59 -4.87 -21.16 30.46
N VAL A 60 -5.34 -22.24 29.86
CA VAL A 60 -4.51 -23.12 29.05
C VAL A 60 -4.78 -22.83 27.58
N VAL A 61 -3.76 -22.42 26.85
CA VAL A 61 -3.83 -22.25 25.39
C VAL A 61 -3.82 -23.65 24.78
N LEU A 62 -4.96 -24.11 24.27
CA LEU A 62 -5.09 -25.41 23.61
C LEU A 62 -4.52 -25.36 22.19
N LYS A 63 -4.80 -24.28 21.47
CA LYS A 63 -4.40 -24.14 20.07
C LYS A 63 -4.17 -22.68 19.74
N PHE A 64 -3.01 -22.38 19.15
CA PHE A 64 -2.72 -21.07 18.59
C PHE A 64 -3.45 -20.86 17.25
N GLY A 65 -3.59 -19.60 16.85
CA GLY A 65 -4.12 -19.24 15.54
C GLY A 65 -3.29 -19.81 14.39
N ALA A 66 -3.87 -19.81 13.18
CA ALA A 66 -3.17 -20.28 11.99
C ALA A 66 -1.86 -19.49 11.77
N LYS A 67 -0.73 -20.20 11.72
CA LYS A 67 0.60 -19.58 11.51
C LYS A 67 0.65 -18.75 10.22
N SER A 68 -0.05 -19.19 9.17
CA SER A 68 -0.17 -18.48 7.89
C SER A 68 -0.76 -17.08 8.04
N ALA A 69 -1.80 -16.91 8.86
CA ALA A 69 -2.42 -15.61 9.11
C ALA A 69 -1.46 -14.64 9.81
N CYS A 70 -0.71 -15.13 10.80
CA CYS A 70 0.32 -14.33 11.46
C CYS A 70 1.41 -13.88 10.51
N GLN A 71 1.96 -14.82 9.74
CA GLN A 71 3.04 -14.56 8.80
C GLN A 71 2.58 -13.56 7.75
N PHE A 72 1.37 -13.71 7.24
CA PHE A 72 0.74 -12.75 6.33
C PHE A 72 0.69 -11.34 6.93
N CYS A 73 0.19 -11.19 8.15
CA CYS A 73 0.11 -9.89 8.82
C CYS A 73 1.50 -9.28 9.05
N THR A 74 2.47 -10.07 9.52
CA THR A 74 3.85 -9.62 9.77
C THR A 74 4.52 -9.16 8.48
N TYR A 75 4.50 -9.96 7.42
CA TYR A 75 5.11 -9.59 6.14
C TYR A 75 4.43 -8.36 5.56
N LEU A 76 3.09 -8.30 5.61
CA LEU A 76 2.34 -7.17 5.12
C LEU A 76 2.74 -5.87 5.85
N THR A 77 2.86 -5.89 7.18
CA THR A 77 3.33 -4.73 7.97
C THR A 77 4.72 -4.29 7.54
N ILE A 78 5.66 -5.21 7.30
CA ILE A 78 7.00 -4.86 6.81
C ILE A 78 6.91 -4.18 5.44
N PHE A 79 6.15 -4.75 4.50
CA PHE A 79 5.97 -4.16 3.17
C PHE A 79 5.31 -2.78 3.24
N THR A 80 4.32 -2.59 4.12
CA THR A 80 3.61 -1.32 4.27
C THR A 80 4.37 -0.26 5.04
N VAL A 81 5.45 -0.60 5.74
CA VAL A 81 6.43 0.38 6.26
C VAL A 81 7.43 0.77 5.19
N LEU A 82 7.99 -0.20 4.46
CA LEU A 82 9.05 0.05 3.49
C LEU A 82 8.56 0.80 2.26
N PHE A 83 7.38 0.45 1.75
CA PHE A 83 6.82 1.08 0.55
C PHE A 83 6.63 2.60 0.68
N PRO A 84 5.92 3.15 1.70
CA PRO A 84 5.77 4.59 1.84
C PRO A 84 7.09 5.30 2.13
N LEU A 85 8.06 4.66 2.80
CA LEU A 85 9.39 5.23 2.99
C LEU A 85 10.15 5.38 1.67
N ILE A 86 10.20 4.33 0.85
CA ILE A 86 10.90 4.34 -0.44
C ILE A 86 10.17 5.26 -1.43
N TYR A 87 8.87 5.07 -1.60
CA TYR A 87 8.09 5.83 -2.57
C TYR A 87 7.90 7.29 -2.14
N GLY A 88 7.67 7.54 -0.84
CA GLY A 88 7.56 8.87 -0.27
C GLY A 88 8.88 9.65 -0.35
N SER A 89 10.02 9.01 -0.03
CA SER A 89 11.34 9.65 -0.19
C SER A 89 11.71 9.90 -1.65
N TYR A 90 11.41 8.96 -2.56
CA TYR A 90 11.57 9.16 -3.99
C TYR A 90 10.73 10.34 -4.50
N SER A 91 9.46 10.41 -4.08
CA SER A 91 8.55 11.50 -4.46
C SER A 91 9.03 12.85 -3.90
N LEU A 92 9.54 12.87 -2.66
CA LEU A 92 10.11 14.06 -2.04
C LEU A 92 11.39 14.51 -2.77
N TYR A 93 12.27 13.58 -3.13
CA TYR A 93 13.47 13.86 -3.90
C TYR A 93 13.15 14.40 -5.30
N ALA A 94 12.17 13.80 -5.97
CA ALA A 94 11.70 14.24 -7.28
C ALA A 94 11.11 15.66 -7.23
N LEU A 95 10.36 16.00 -6.16
CA LEU A 95 9.88 17.36 -5.92
C LEU A 95 11.02 18.34 -5.67
N TYR A 96 11.98 17.98 -4.82
CA TYR A 96 13.13 18.84 -4.51
C TYR A 96 13.97 19.16 -5.74
N LYS A 97 14.17 18.16 -6.62
CA LYS A 97 14.96 18.30 -7.85
C LYS A 97 14.14 18.79 -9.06
N SER A 98 12.85 19.05 -8.89
CA SER A 98 11.92 19.51 -9.94
C SER A 98 12.01 18.68 -11.23
N ILE A 99 12.10 17.35 -11.11
CA ILE A 99 12.18 16.47 -12.28
C ILE A 99 10.78 16.29 -12.87
N GLU A 100 10.42 17.14 -13.83
CA GLU A 100 9.07 17.20 -14.43
C GLU A 100 8.60 15.88 -15.07
N ASN A 101 9.53 15.07 -15.60
CA ASN A 101 9.20 13.85 -16.35
C ASN A 101 9.24 12.56 -15.52
N ALA A 102 9.83 12.57 -14.32
CA ALA A 102 9.98 11.37 -13.51
C ALA A 102 8.67 10.91 -12.88
N SER A 103 7.80 11.85 -12.53
CA SER A 103 6.52 11.57 -11.88
C SER A 103 5.53 10.86 -12.81
N GLN A 104 5.55 11.14 -14.11
CA GLN A 104 4.51 10.71 -15.05
C GLN A 104 4.60 9.23 -15.45
N MET A 105 5.80 8.66 -15.46
CA MET A 105 6.04 7.28 -15.92
C MET A 105 5.73 6.22 -14.85
N TRP A 106 5.78 6.60 -13.57
CA TRP A 106 5.57 5.69 -12.43
C TRP A 106 4.17 5.74 -11.81
N VAL A 107 3.26 6.58 -12.30
CA VAL A 107 1.91 6.77 -11.72
C VAL A 107 1.07 5.50 -11.75
N LEU A 108 1.08 4.77 -12.87
CA LEU A 108 0.21 3.60 -13.05
C LEU A 108 0.65 2.41 -12.17
N PRO A 109 1.94 2.00 -12.16
CA PRO A 109 2.42 0.98 -11.23
C PRO A 109 2.19 1.37 -9.76
N ALA A 110 2.46 2.63 -9.39
CA ALA A 110 2.25 3.12 -8.03
C ALA A 110 0.77 3.03 -7.61
N MET A 111 -0.16 3.38 -8.51
CA MET A 111 -1.59 3.22 -8.25
C MET A 111 -1.96 1.76 -7.99
N MET A 112 -1.49 0.83 -8.83
CA MET A 112 -1.79 -0.60 -8.64
C MET A 112 -1.29 -1.10 -7.29
N VAL A 113 -0.08 -0.70 -6.89
CA VAL A 113 0.48 -1.09 -5.59
C VAL A 113 -0.32 -0.49 -4.43
N ASN A 114 -0.71 0.78 -4.50
CA ASN A 114 -1.52 1.40 -3.43
C ASN A 114 -2.87 0.70 -3.24
N VAL A 115 -3.57 0.41 -4.33
CA VAL A 115 -4.86 -0.30 -4.28
C VAL A 115 -4.67 -1.72 -3.74
N LEU A 116 -3.62 -2.42 -4.18
CA LEU A 116 -3.30 -3.76 -3.68
C LEU A 116 -3.02 -3.73 -2.18
N LEU A 117 -2.18 -2.82 -1.71
CA LEU A 117 -1.84 -2.68 -0.29
C LEU A 117 -3.06 -2.30 0.55
N PHE A 118 -3.95 -1.45 0.03
CA PHE A 118 -5.24 -1.15 0.67
C PHE A 118 -6.08 -2.41 0.87
N VAL A 119 -6.29 -3.22 -0.17
CA VAL A 119 -7.09 -4.46 -0.07
C VAL A 119 -6.45 -5.45 0.91
N LEU A 120 -5.13 -5.65 0.84
CA LEU A 120 -4.42 -6.54 1.74
C LEU A 120 -4.51 -6.07 3.20
N LYS A 121 -4.39 -4.76 3.45
CA LYS A 121 -4.52 -4.18 4.79
C LYS A 121 -5.94 -4.29 5.34
N PHE A 122 -6.94 -4.11 4.49
CA PHE A 122 -8.33 -4.33 4.87
C PHE A 122 -8.55 -5.79 5.31
N ILE A 123 -8.09 -6.76 4.52
CA ILE A 123 -8.16 -8.19 4.87
C ILE A 123 -7.45 -8.46 6.20
N SER A 124 -6.23 -7.91 6.39
CA SER A 124 -5.49 -8.04 7.64
C SER A 124 -6.26 -7.49 8.84
N SER A 125 -6.84 -6.28 8.72
CA SER A 125 -7.64 -5.67 9.79
C SER A 125 -8.90 -6.48 10.12
N CYS A 126 -9.54 -7.09 9.12
CA CYS A 126 -10.64 -8.02 9.33
C CYS A 126 -10.19 -9.28 10.10
N ILE A 127 -9.05 -9.88 9.72
CA ILE A 127 -8.48 -11.04 10.43
C ILE A 127 -8.16 -10.69 11.88
N LEU A 128 -7.54 -9.53 12.14
CA LEU A 128 -7.24 -9.06 13.49
C LEU A 128 -8.53 -8.88 14.32
N SER A 129 -9.55 -8.25 13.73
CA SER A 129 -10.82 -7.97 14.41
C SER A 129 -11.59 -9.25 14.75
N VAL A 130 -11.71 -10.18 13.80
CA VAL A 130 -12.35 -11.48 14.03
C VAL A 130 -11.53 -12.30 15.04
N GLY A 131 -10.22 -12.35 14.87
CA GLY A 131 -9.34 -13.11 15.77
C GLY A 131 -9.36 -12.60 17.21
N PHE A 132 -9.50 -11.29 17.40
CA PHE A 132 -9.70 -10.70 18.73
C PHE A 132 -11.07 -11.07 19.32
N SER A 133 -12.14 -11.02 18.53
CA SER A 133 -13.49 -11.40 19.00
C SER A 133 -13.55 -12.87 19.43
N GLU A 134 -12.96 -13.77 18.64
CA GLU A 134 -12.92 -15.21 18.93
C GLU A 134 -12.10 -15.52 20.20
N LEU A 135 -10.95 -14.85 20.35
CA LEU A 135 -10.14 -14.93 21.56
C LEU A 135 -10.95 -14.46 22.77
N CYS A 136 -11.64 -13.33 22.63
CA CYS A 136 -12.42 -12.77 23.72
C CYS A 136 -13.58 -13.66 24.14
N ASN A 137 -14.30 -14.23 23.18
CA ASN A 137 -15.36 -15.21 23.42
C ASN A 137 -14.83 -16.47 24.11
N SER A 138 -13.61 -16.91 23.76
CA SER A 138 -12.97 -18.04 24.43
C SER A 138 -12.61 -17.73 25.88
N VAL A 139 -12.13 -16.51 26.17
CA VAL A 139 -11.83 -16.03 27.53
C VAL A 139 -13.09 -15.93 28.38
N THR A 140 -14.18 -15.38 27.84
CA THR A 140 -15.44 -15.16 28.55
C THR A 140 -16.34 -16.39 28.60
N LYS A 141 -15.94 -17.50 27.97
CA LYS A 141 -16.66 -18.78 28.05
C LYS A 141 -16.72 -19.34 29.47
N SER A 142 -15.75 -18.98 30.32
CA SER A 142 -15.78 -19.34 31.74
C SER A 142 -16.83 -18.52 32.50
N LYS A 143 -17.66 -19.18 33.31
CA LYS A 143 -18.74 -18.56 34.09
C LYS A 143 -18.25 -17.46 35.05
N ASP A 144 -16.99 -17.51 35.45
CA ASP A 144 -16.38 -16.55 36.39
C ASP A 144 -15.80 -15.31 35.69
N ILE A 145 -15.76 -15.27 34.36
CA ILE A 145 -15.07 -14.23 33.59
C ILE A 145 -16.06 -13.55 32.63
N LYS A 146 -16.66 -12.46 33.08
CA LYS A 146 -17.66 -11.72 32.31
C LYS A 146 -17.08 -10.74 31.28
N THR A 147 -15.80 -10.37 31.39
CA THR A 147 -15.15 -9.41 30.50
C THR A 147 -13.76 -9.87 30.07
N CYS A 148 -13.38 -9.54 28.83
CA CYS A 148 -12.06 -9.85 28.27
C CYS A 148 -10.90 -9.36 29.15
N SER A 149 -11.02 -8.15 29.69
CA SER A 149 -9.96 -7.50 30.46
C SER A 149 -9.64 -8.26 31.75
N VAL A 150 -10.59 -8.97 32.35
CA VAL A 150 -10.33 -9.80 33.54
C VAL A 150 -9.32 -10.91 33.23
N GLY A 151 -9.22 -11.35 31.98
CA GLY A 151 -8.21 -12.33 31.55
C GLY A 151 -6.77 -11.83 31.66
N GLN A 152 -6.55 -10.51 31.72
CA GLN A 152 -5.20 -9.91 31.86
C GLN A 152 -4.60 -10.17 33.25
N SER A 153 -5.46 -10.38 34.26
CA SER A 153 -5.07 -10.64 35.64
C SER A 153 -4.76 -12.12 35.92
N LYS A 154 -5.00 -13.00 34.94
CA LYS A 154 -4.86 -14.46 35.08
C LYS A 154 -3.56 -14.95 34.47
N THR A 155 -3.08 -16.08 34.95
CA THR A 155 -1.88 -16.72 34.41
C THR A 155 -2.26 -17.53 33.17
N TRP A 156 -1.43 -17.44 32.12
CA TRP A 156 -1.59 -18.18 30.88
C TRP A 156 -0.56 -19.30 30.84
N LEU A 157 -0.98 -20.49 30.43
CA LEU A 157 -0.17 -21.70 30.34
C LEU A 157 -0.33 -22.29 28.95
N HIS A 158 0.73 -22.90 28.41
CA HIS A 158 0.63 -23.69 27.19
C HIS A 158 1.31 -25.03 27.42
N GLY A 159 0.66 -26.12 26.97
CA GLY A 159 1.01 -27.53 27.21
C GLY A 159 2.31 -28.03 26.56
N GLY A 160 3.36 -27.22 26.60
CA GLY A 160 4.69 -27.48 26.05
C GLY A 160 5.65 -26.28 26.16
N LEU A 161 5.12 -25.06 26.38
CA LEU A 161 5.91 -23.81 26.41
C LEU A 161 6.01 -23.17 27.81
N GLY A 162 5.27 -23.67 28.81
CA GLY A 162 5.32 -23.19 30.20
C GLY A 162 4.37 -22.02 30.47
N LYS A 163 4.75 -21.10 31.37
CA LYS A 163 4.00 -19.90 31.73
C LYS A 163 4.16 -18.82 30.65
N LEU A 164 3.05 -18.28 30.16
CA LEU A 164 2.98 -17.17 29.22
C LEU A 164 2.54 -15.90 29.95
N THR A 165 3.10 -14.77 29.54
CA THR A 165 2.75 -13.46 30.08
C THR A 165 1.58 -12.90 29.26
N GLY A 166 0.36 -13.15 29.73
CA GLY A 166 -0.84 -12.53 29.16
C GLY A 166 -1.17 -11.16 29.77
N SER A 167 -0.21 -10.47 30.41
CA SER A 167 -0.50 -9.17 31.02
C SER A 167 -0.74 -8.13 29.91
N HIS A 168 -1.70 -7.23 30.11
CA HIS A 168 -2.04 -6.16 29.15
C HIS A 168 -2.49 -6.60 27.74
N TYR A 169 -2.69 -7.90 27.47
CA TYR A 169 -3.06 -8.39 26.13
C TYR A 169 -4.30 -7.71 25.54
N ASP A 170 -5.38 -7.51 26.33
CA ASP A 170 -6.59 -6.82 25.88
C ASP A 170 -6.32 -5.35 25.49
N THR A 171 -5.45 -4.64 26.20
CA THR A 171 -5.06 -3.25 25.87
C THR A 171 -4.27 -3.20 24.58
N TYR A 172 -3.27 -4.07 24.42
CA TYR A 172 -2.47 -4.15 23.21
C TYR A 172 -3.29 -4.56 21.99
N LEU A 173 -4.18 -5.54 22.13
CA LEU A 173 -5.03 -6.01 21.03
C LEU A 173 -6.07 -4.98 20.63
N LYS A 174 -6.73 -4.31 21.59
CA LYS A 174 -7.66 -3.20 21.28
C LYS A 174 -6.95 -2.03 20.60
N THR A 175 -5.76 -1.69 21.08
CA THR A 175 -4.95 -0.61 20.48
C THR A 175 -4.47 -1.01 19.08
N ALA A 176 -4.03 -2.25 18.89
CA ALA A 176 -3.61 -2.74 17.58
C ALA A 176 -4.80 -2.82 16.60
N GLN A 177 -5.99 -3.23 17.07
CA GLN A 177 -7.20 -3.26 16.26
C GLN A 177 -7.56 -1.85 15.80
N SER A 178 -7.65 -0.87 16.70
CA SER A 178 -7.97 0.51 16.33
C SER A 178 -6.90 1.12 15.41
N ALA A 179 -5.62 0.96 15.74
CA ALA A 179 -4.50 1.39 14.91
C ALA A 179 -4.56 0.79 13.50
N SER A 180 -4.91 -0.49 13.37
CA SER A 180 -5.03 -1.15 12.06
C SER A 180 -6.12 -0.52 11.18
N TRP A 181 -7.25 -0.11 11.77
CA TRP A 181 -8.31 0.57 11.05
C TRP A 181 -7.87 1.97 10.59
N PHE A 182 -7.11 2.70 11.40
CA PHE A 182 -6.52 3.98 10.97
C PHE A 182 -5.58 3.79 9.78
N CYS A 183 -4.73 2.75 9.81
CA CYS A 183 -3.87 2.42 8.68
C CYS A 183 -4.70 2.12 7.42
N VAL A 184 -5.81 1.39 7.54
CA VAL A 184 -6.73 1.13 6.41
C VAL A 184 -7.29 2.43 5.82
N PHE A 185 -7.69 3.38 6.66
CA PHE A 185 -8.16 4.69 6.19
C PHE A 185 -7.07 5.47 5.47
N GLU A 186 -5.83 5.44 5.96
CA GLU A 186 -4.71 6.10 5.28
C GLU A 186 -4.43 5.48 3.90
N TRP A 187 -4.40 4.14 3.82
CA TRP A 187 -4.26 3.42 2.55
C TRP A 187 -5.41 3.67 1.57
N PHE A 188 -6.62 3.87 2.10
CA PHE A 188 -7.78 4.26 1.30
C PHE A 188 -7.61 5.68 0.73
N LEU A 189 -7.18 6.64 1.54
CA LEU A 189 -6.89 8.01 1.10
C LEU A 189 -5.77 8.04 0.06
N LEU A 190 -4.70 7.27 0.25
CA LEU A 190 -3.61 7.12 -0.73
C LEU A 190 -4.11 6.53 -2.06
N SER A 191 -5.01 5.55 -2.00
CA SER A 191 -5.63 4.95 -3.18
C SER A 191 -6.48 5.97 -3.95
N ILE A 192 -7.28 6.78 -3.24
CA ILE A 192 -8.07 7.86 -3.84
C ILE A 192 -7.16 8.90 -4.50
N LEU A 193 -6.14 9.37 -3.78
CA LEU A 193 -5.20 10.37 -4.32
C LEU A 193 -4.45 9.84 -5.53
N SER A 194 -4.02 8.57 -5.50
CA SER A 194 -3.38 7.91 -6.64
C SER A 194 -4.31 7.83 -7.84
N PHE A 195 -5.59 7.49 -7.63
CA PHE A 195 -6.58 7.45 -8.69
C PHE A 195 -6.85 8.84 -9.29
N LEU A 196 -6.98 9.87 -8.45
CA LEU A 196 -7.14 11.26 -8.90
C LEU A 196 -5.90 11.74 -9.67
N HIS A 197 -4.70 11.41 -9.20
CA HIS A 197 -3.45 11.70 -9.88
C HIS A 197 -3.41 11.02 -11.25
N TYR A 198 -3.76 9.74 -11.34
CA TYR A 198 -3.85 9.00 -12.59
C TYR A 198 -4.85 9.63 -13.56
N ARG A 199 -6.07 9.96 -13.11
CA ARG A 199 -7.10 10.59 -13.96
C ARG A 199 -6.66 11.95 -14.48
N ARG A 200 -5.96 12.76 -13.68
CA ARG A 200 -5.40 14.04 -14.16
C ARG A 200 -4.32 13.82 -15.21
N ASN A 201 -3.40 12.90 -14.96
CA ASN A 201 -2.35 12.56 -15.93
C ASN A 201 -2.93 12.04 -17.25
N MET A 202 -4.00 11.24 -17.20
CA MET A 202 -4.70 10.75 -18.39
C MET A 202 -5.36 11.89 -19.18
N LYS A 203 -6.05 12.82 -18.48
CA LYS A 203 -6.66 14.01 -19.12
C LYS A 203 -5.62 14.93 -19.77
N LEU A 204 -4.48 15.14 -19.11
CA LEU A 204 -3.38 15.95 -19.67
C LEU A 204 -2.81 15.33 -20.95
N ARG A 205 -2.69 14.00 -21.00
CA ARG A 205 -2.26 13.28 -22.21
C ARG A 205 -3.28 13.41 -23.34
N SER A 206 -4.58 13.24 -23.07
CA SER A 206 -5.63 13.41 -24.08
C SER A 206 -5.71 14.85 -24.60
N SER A 207 -5.52 15.86 -23.75
CA SER A 207 -5.47 17.27 -24.19
C SER A 207 -4.21 17.60 -24.99
N GLY A 208 -3.09 16.93 -24.72
CA GLY A 208 -1.84 17.10 -25.46
C GLY A 208 -1.85 16.45 -26.85
N GLU A 209 -2.58 15.34 -27.03
CA GLU A 209 -2.77 14.72 -28.35
C GLU A 209 -3.67 15.54 -29.27
N VAL A 210 -4.68 16.23 -28.73
CA VAL A 210 -5.54 17.15 -29.53
C VAL A 210 -4.76 18.33 -30.13
N MET A 211 -3.55 18.63 -29.62
CA MET A 211 -2.70 19.71 -30.14
C MET A 211 -1.60 19.22 -31.10
N ARG A 212 -1.59 17.93 -31.44
CA ARG A 212 -0.59 17.33 -32.33
C ARG A 212 -1.27 16.64 -33.53
N ASP A 213 -1.95 17.43 -34.36
CA ASP A 213 -2.16 17.10 -35.78
C ASP A 213 -1.69 18.31 -36.64
N PRO A 214 -0.92 18.08 -37.73
CA PRO A 214 -0.16 19.10 -38.43
C PRO A 214 -1.01 19.79 -39.49
N SER A 215 -1.34 21.06 -39.31
CA SER A 215 -1.84 21.89 -40.40
C SER A 215 -0.69 22.58 -41.12
N GLY A 216 0.06 21.80 -41.89
CA GLY A 216 0.67 22.26 -43.12
C GLY A 216 -0.27 21.94 -44.29
N PHE A 217 -1.42 22.62 -44.35
CA PHE A 217 -2.36 22.50 -45.48
C PHE A 217 -1.94 23.45 -46.61
N ASN A 218 -1.65 22.87 -47.78
CA ASN A 218 -1.80 23.39 -49.14
C ASN A 218 -1.31 22.25 -50.06
N SER A 219 -1.95 21.81 -51.14
CA SER A 219 -2.96 22.41 -52.00
C SER A 219 -3.51 21.30 -52.92
N SER A 220 -4.82 21.39 -53.23
CA SER A 220 -5.46 20.95 -54.48
C SER A 220 -5.38 19.48 -54.93
N ASP A 221 -6.40 18.68 -54.59
CA ASP A 221 -6.78 17.51 -55.40
C ASP A 221 -8.00 17.86 -56.26
N THR A 222 -7.75 18.06 -57.56
CA THR A 222 -8.77 18.09 -58.61
C THR A 222 -8.96 16.66 -59.13
N ALA A 223 -10.22 16.27 -59.28
CA ALA A 223 -10.71 14.99 -59.79
C ALA A 223 -10.03 14.51 -61.09
N GLY A 224 -9.89 13.18 -61.21
CA GLY A 224 -9.18 12.52 -62.32
C GLY A 224 -9.96 12.42 -63.64
N VAL A 225 -9.21 12.32 -64.75
CA VAL A 225 -9.62 11.79 -66.07
C VAL A 225 -8.38 11.26 -66.84
N VAL A 226 -8.36 9.95 -67.10
CA VAL A 226 -8.06 9.20 -68.35
C VAL A 226 -6.90 9.61 -69.31
N SER A 227 -6.02 8.60 -69.53
CA SER A 227 -5.27 8.14 -70.75
C SER A 227 -4.11 8.90 -71.44
N ASN A 228 -3.05 8.10 -71.59
CA ASN A 228 -2.19 7.83 -72.76
C ASN A 228 -1.09 8.81 -73.24
N GLU A 229 0.01 8.13 -73.65
CA GLU A 229 1.02 8.45 -74.67
C GLU A 229 2.44 8.90 -74.25
N VAL A 230 3.38 7.97 -74.51
CA VAL A 230 4.62 8.12 -75.32
C VAL A 230 5.91 8.67 -74.65
N LEU A 231 6.91 7.78 -74.54
CA LEU A 231 8.39 8.00 -74.45
C LEU A 231 8.91 8.95 -75.57
N PRO A 232 10.15 9.55 -75.57
CA PRO A 232 11.42 9.03 -75.02
C PRO A 232 12.46 10.07 -74.49
N GLY A 233 13.64 9.60 -74.02
CA GLY A 233 14.94 10.31 -74.10
C GLY A 233 15.52 10.85 -72.78
N SER A 234 16.57 10.23 -72.20
CA SER A 234 18.02 10.63 -72.27
C SER A 234 18.27 12.04 -71.68
N THR A 235 19.11 12.34 -70.66
CA THR A 235 20.46 11.93 -70.22
C THR A 235 20.64 12.51 -68.79
N GLY A 236 21.14 11.83 -67.75
CA GLY A 236 22.56 11.65 -67.45
C GLY A 236 23.32 12.95 -67.08
N VAL A 237 23.53 13.26 -65.78
CA VAL A 237 24.75 13.93 -65.24
C VAL A 237 24.91 13.60 -63.75
N ILE A 238 26.09 13.07 -63.41
CA ILE A 238 26.64 12.83 -62.07
C ILE A 238 27.55 14.03 -61.75
N ASN A 239 27.51 14.59 -60.54
CA ASN A 239 28.67 15.32 -60.01
C ASN A 239 28.74 15.26 -58.47
N PRO A 240 29.80 14.69 -57.88
CA PRO A 240 30.11 14.76 -56.46
C PRO A 240 31.23 15.78 -56.22
N ASN A 241 31.05 16.73 -55.30
CA ASN A 241 32.17 17.36 -54.59
C ASN A 241 31.66 18.22 -53.45
N TYR A 242 32.14 17.97 -52.23
CA TYR A 242 32.70 19.01 -51.36
C TYR A 242 33.48 18.35 -50.22
N SER A 243 34.79 18.66 -50.19
CA SER A 243 35.79 18.24 -49.21
C SER A 243 36.50 19.48 -48.69
N GLY A 244 36.96 19.41 -47.44
CA GLY A 244 37.94 20.32 -46.83
C GLY A 244 37.30 21.43 -45.99
N LYS A 245 37.69 21.69 -44.74
CA LYS A 245 38.84 21.27 -43.94
C LYS A 245 38.43 21.27 -42.47
#